data_AF-W4RVT6-F1
#
_entry.id   AF-W4RVT6-F1
#
_cell.length_a   1.000
_cell.length_b   1.000
_cell.length_c   1.000
_cell.angle_alpha   90.00
_cell.angle_beta   90.00
_cell.angle_gamma   90.00
#
_symmetry.space_group_name_H-M   'P 1'
#
loop_
_entity.id
_entity.type
_entity.pdbx_description
1 polymer ?
#
loop_
_entity_poly.entity_id
_entity_poly.type
_entity_poly.pdbx_seq_one_letter_code
_entity_poly.pdbx_strand_id
1 'polypeptide(L)'
;MDGTKIVIPDLSVICDKSGFHENKYVGVPSLIIEIISPSNQSHDLVVKLNLYMQYGVKEYWIVNPLLNTIQVYVLDENNKFKLHDVAKDKGSIKSTIINKFIVDIEKVFS
;
A
#
# COMPACT_ATOMS: atom_id res chain seq x y z
N MET A 1 21.27 0.11 19.50
CA MET A 1 21.06 0.91 18.28
C MET A 1 20.87 -0.09 17.15
N ASP A 2 19.63 -0.56 16.96
CA ASP A 2 19.28 -1.52 15.92
C ASP A 2 17.85 -1.19 15.49
N GLY A 3 17.55 -1.16 14.20
CA GLY A 3 16.16 -1.18 13.74
C GLY A 3 15.67 -0.08 12.81
N THR A 4 16.53 0.59 12.04
CA THR A 4 16.04 1.35 10.87
C THR A 4 15.74 0.36 9.74
N LYS A 5 14.47 0.07 9.50
CA LYS A 5 14.03 -0.71 8.34
C LYS A 5 13.83 0.23 7.16
N ILE A 6 14.69 0.12 6.15
CA ILE A 6 14.58 0.85 4.90
C ILE A 6 13.84 -0.05 3.91
N VAL A 7 12.82 0.49 3.28
CA VAL A 7 12.02 -0.17 2.25
C VAL A 7 11.75 0.80 1.12
N ILE A 8 11.59 0.25 -0.07
CA ILE A 8 11.23 1.00 -1.27
C ILE A 8 9.92 0.39 -1.78
N PRO A 9 8.77 1.02 -1.49
CA PRO A 9 7.52 0.62 -2.11
C PRO A 9 7.49 1.06 -3.57
N ASP A 10 6.65 0.41 -4.39
CA ASP A 10 6.43 0.84 -5.77
C ASP A 10 5.80 2.24 -5.82
N LEU A 11 4.82 2.48 -4.94
CA LEU A 11 4.12 3.75 -4.81
C LEU A 11 3.84 4.05 -3.34
N SER A 12 4.03 5.31 -2.96
CA SER A 12 3.68 5.80 -1.63
C SER A 12 3.01 7.18 -1.71
N VAL A 13 2.05 7.41 -0.83
CA VAL A 13 1.44 8.72 -0.63
C VAL A 13 1.80 9.22 0.76
N ILE A 14 2.46 10.37 0.78
CA ILE A 14 2.96 11.01 2.00
C ILE A 14 2.24 12.34 2.17
N CYS A 15 1.43 12.44 3.23
CA CYS A 15 0.72 13.67 3.58
C CYS A 15 1.54 14.58 4.49
N ASP A 16 2.33 14.01 5.41
CA ASP A 16 3.25 14.76 6.27
C ASP A 16 4.61 14.91 5.59
N LYS A 17 4.92 16.14 5.18
CA LYS A 17 6.15 16.46 4.47
C LYS A 17 7.37 16.69 5.38
N SER A 18 7.19 16.71 6.70
CA SER A 18 8.27 16.99 7.66
C SER A 18 9.41 15.96 7.61
N GLY A 19 9.09 14.71 7.21
CA GLY A 19 10.04 13.61 7.11
C GLY A 19 10.86 13.57 5.82
N PHE A 20 10.70 14.52 4.89
CA PHE A 20 11.52 14.56 3.68
C PHE A 20 12.91 15.12 3.98
N HIS A 21 13.92 14.36 3.58
CA HIS A 21 15.32 14.75 3.52
C HIS A 21 15.79 14.75 2.07
N GLU A 22 17.02 15.19 1.82
CA GLU A 22 17.59 15.36 0.47
C GLU A 22 17.44 14.12 -0.43
N ASN A 23 17.59 12.93 0.15
CA ASN A 23 17.69 11.66 -0.57
C ASN A 23 16.81 10.54 0.00
N LYS A 24 15.94 10.84 0.97
CA LYS A 24 15.05 9.84 1.59
C LYS A 24 13.87 10.49 2.31
N TYR A 25 12.85 9.68 2.56
CA TYR A 25 11.80 9.99 3.51
C TYR A 25 12.00 9.18 4.79
N VAL A 26 11.87 9.84 5.95
CA VAL A 26 11.89 9.20 7.27
C VAL A 26 10.55 9.48 7.95
N GLY A 27 9.73 8.45 8.03
CA GLY A 27 8.37 8.55 8.56
C GLY A 27 7.52 7.38 8.09
N VAL A 28 6.21 7.47 8.35
CA VAL A 28 5.23 6.46 7.96
C VAL A 28 4.36 7.04 6.85
N PRO A 29 4.42 6.52 5.61
CA PRO A 29 3.51 6.93 4.56
C PRO A 29 2.06 6.71 4.95
N SER A 30 1.17 7.57 4.44
CA SER A 30 -0.27 7.46 4.71
C SER A 30 -0.87 6.27 3.95
N LEU A 31 -0.50 6.11 2.68
CA LEU A 31 -0.88 5.00 1.81
C LEU A 31 0.37 4.41 1.14
N ILE A 32 0.43 3.08 1.06
CA ILE A 32 1.41 2.34 0.26
C ILE A 32 0.67 1.44 -0.73
N ILE A 33 1.16 1.38 -1.97
CA ILE A 33 0.63 0.50 -3.02
C ILE A 33 1.80 -0.34 -3.54
N GLU A 34 1.66 -1.67 -3.48
CA GLU A 34 2.61 -2.64 -4.04
C GLU A 34 2.00 -3.30 -5.27
N ILE A 35 2.79 -3.43 -6.33
CA ILE A 35 2.42 -4.09 -7.58
C ILE A 35 3.12 -5.44 -7.60
N ILE A 36 2.35 -6.52 -7.47
CA ILE A 36 2.91 -7.87 -7.49
C ILE A 36 3.44 -8.17 -8.89
N SER A 37 4.72 -8.57 -8.96
CA SER A 37 5.30 -9.16 -10.16
C SER A 37 5.32 -10.69 -10.07
N PRO A 38 5.36 -11.42 -11.20
CA PRO A 38 5.49 -12.88 -11.18
C PRO A 38 6.73 -13.40 -10.44
N SER A 39 7.77 -12.56 -10.30
CA SER A 39 9.03 -12.87 -9.63
C SER A 39 9.10 -12.40 -8.18
N ASN A 40 8.15 -11.56 -7.72
CA ASN A 40 8.08 -11.14 -6.33
C ASN A 40 7.66 -12.34 -5.48
N GLN A 41 8.64 -12.89 -4.76
CA GLN A 41 8.42 -14.00 -3.86
C GLN A 41 7.37 -13.60 -2.83
N SER A 42 6.35 -14.44 -2.63
CA SER A 42 5.33 -14.28 -1.59
C SER A 42 5.90 -13.89 -0.22
N HIS A 43 7.14 -14.30 0.05
CA HIS A 43 7.91 -13.90 1.22
C HIS A 43 8.12 -12.36 1.33
N ASP A 44 8.55 -11.68 0.27
CA ASP A 44 8.79 -10.21 0.30
C ASP A 44 7.50 -9.45 0.60
N LEU A 45 6.40 -9.86 -0.05
CA LEU A 45 5.09 -9.27 0.18
C LEU A 45 4.63 -9.45 1.63
N VAL A 46 4.81 -10.64 2.21
CA VAL A 46 4.45 -10.91 3.61
C VAL A 46 5.33 -10.10 4.57
N VAL A 47 6.64 -9.99 4.29
CA VAL A 47 7.57 -9.21 5.12
C VAL A 47 7.19 -7.74 5.09
N LYS A 48 6.96 -7.16 3.91
CA LYS A 48 6.54 -5.77 3.73
C LYS A 48 5.18 -5.50 4.36
N LEU A 49 4.18 -6.35 4.13
CA LEU A 49 2.85 -6.22 4.74
C LEU A 49 2.95 -6.16 6.26
N ASN A 50 3.70 -7.08 6.87
CA ASN A 50 3.89 -7.09 8.33
C ASN A 50 4.62 -5.84 8.81
N LEU A 51 5.62 -5.37 8.06
CA LEU A 51 6.33 -4.15 8.36
C LEU A 51 5.40 -2.94 8.32
N TYR A 52 4.66 -2.74 7.23
CA TYR A 52 3.74 -1.61 7.08
C TYR A 52 2.64 -1.61 8.13
N MET A 53 2.12 -2.80 8.49
CA MET A 53 1.17 -2.95 9.59
C MET A 53 1.79 -2.55 10.93
N GLN A 54 2.99 -3.04 11.23
CA GLN A 54 3.70 -2.75 12.48
C GLN A 54 4.02 -1.25 12.64
N TYR A 55 4.39 -0.58 11.54
CA TYR A 55 4.74 0.84 11.56
C TYR A 55 3.52 1.76 11.41
N GLY A 56 2.31 1.21 11.23
CA GLY A 56 1.07 1.98 11.29
C GLY A 56 0.69 2.69 9.98
N VAL A 57 1.07 2.14 8.82
CA VAL A 57 0.56 2.61 7.54
C VAL A 57 -0.96 2.44 7.54
N LYS A 58 -1.70 3.53 7.26
CA LYS A 58 -3.17 3.54 7.45
C LYS A 58 -3.91 2.74 6.39
N GLU A 59 -3.41 2.78 5.16
CA GLU A 59 -4.01 2.11 4.02
C GLU A 59 -2.93 1.44 3.18
N TYR A 60 -3.15 0.19 2.79
CA TYR A 60 -2.18 -0.61 2.05
C TYR A 60 -2.87 -1.34 0.91
N TRP A 61 -2.41 -1.11 -0.32
CA TRP A 61 -3.00 -1.68 -1.52
C TRP A 61 -2.08 -2.71 -2.14
N ILE A 62 -2.66 -3.80 -2.62
CA ILE A 62 -1.98 -4.82 -3.39
C ILE A 62 -2.61 -4.88 -4.77
N VAL A 63 -1.82 -4.55 -5.79
CA VAL A 63 -2.21 -4.61 -7.20
C VAL A 63 -1.62 -5.87 -7.81
N ASN A 64 -2.47 -6.72 -8.40
CA ASN A 64 -2.04 -7.92 -9.11
C ASN A 64 -2.39 -7.79 -10.60
N PRO A 65 -1.42 -7.44 -11.47
CA PRO A 65 -1.64 -7.30 -12.90
C PRO A 65 -1.94 -8.61 -13.61
N LEU A 66 -1.49 -9.77 -13.09
CA LEU A 66 -1.81 -11.07 -13.71
C LEU A 66 -3.29 -11.45 -13.53
N LEU A 67 -3.90 -10.98 -12.45
CA LEU A 67 -5.28 -11.30 -12.09
C LEU A 67 -6.23 -10.10 -12.25
N ASN A 68 -5.75 -8.97 -12.78
CA ASN A 68 -6.48 -7.70 -12.87
C ASN A 68 -7.23 -7.36 -11.57
N THR A 69 -6.56 -7.51 -10.43
CA THR A 69 -7.17 -7.37 -9.10
C THR A 69 -6.47 -6.28 -8.31
N ILE A 70 -7.23 -5.47 -7.58
CA ILE A 70 -6.73 -4.57 -6.53
C ILE A 70 -7.39 -4.96 -5.21
N GLN A 71 -6.58 -5.14 -4.16
CA GLN A 71 -7.04 -5.39 -2.80
C GLN A 71 -6.64 -4.22 -1.92
N VAL A 72 -7.58 -3.71 -1.12
CA VAL A 72 -7.35 -2.62 -0.18
C VAL A 72 -7.41 -3.15 1.24
N TYR A 73 -6.36 -2.89 1.99
CA TYR A 73 -6.28 -3.14 3.42
C TYR A 73 -6.26 -1.83 4.18
N VAL A 74 -7.04 -1.77 5.27
CA VAL A 74 -7.07 -0.62 6.17
C VAL A 74 -6.63 -1.08 7.56
N LEU A 75 -5.80 -0.27 8.22
CA LEU A 75 -5.35 -0.54 9.57
C LEU A 75 -6.49 -0.25 10.56
N ASP A 76 -6.89 -1.25 11.33
CA ASP A 76 -7.91 -1.11 12.36
C ASP A 76 -7.35 -0.55 13.69
N GLU A 77 -8.26 -0.33 14.64
CA GLU A 77 -7.95 0.13 16.01
C GLU A 77 -7.06 -0.83 16.81
N ASN A 78 -6.94 -2.10 16.37
CA ASN A 78 -6.10 -3.12 17.00
C ASN A 78 -4.74 -3.24 16.29
N ASN A 79 -4.38 -2.29 15.41
CA ASN A 79 -3.18 -2.31 14.58
C ASN A 79 -3.08 -3.57 13.70
N LYS A 80 -4.23 -4.01 13.15
CA LYS A 80 -4.29 -5.10 12.18
C LYS A 80 -4.85 -4.61 10.86
N PHE A 81 -4.20 -5.01 9.77
CA PHE A 81 -4.78 -4.81 8.45
C PHE A 81 -6.01 -5.70 8.28
N LYS A 82 -7.11 -5.08 7.86
CA LYS A 82 -8.35 -5.74 7.46
C LYS A 82 -8.61 -5.47 6.00
N LEU A 83 -9.01 -6.51 5.27
CA LEU A 83 -9.48 -6.35 3.89
C LEU A 83 -10.72 -5.45 3.92
N HIS A 84 -10.59 -4.28 3.31
CA HIS A 84 -11.64 -3.28 3.24
C HIS A 84 -12.42 -3.38 1.93
N ASP A 85 -11.71 -3.56 0.82
CA ASP A 85 -12.32 -3.63 -0.51
C ASP A 85 -11.47 -4.51 -1.46
N VAL A 86 -12.14 -5.12 -2.43
CA VAL A 86 -11.52 -5.86 -3.52
C VAL A 86 -12.32 -5.63 -4.78
N ALA A 87 -11.64 -5.24 -5.85
CA ALA A 87 -12.23 -5.23 -7.16
C ALA A 87 -11.34 -5.98 -8.15
N LYS A 88 -11.99 -6.69 -9.06
CA LYS A 88 -11.36 -7.59 -10.02
C LYS A 88 -12.05 -7.41 -11.38
N ASP A 89 -11.23 -7.29 -12.42
CA ASP A 89 -11.60 -7.12 -13.83
C ASP A 89 -12.34 -5.79 -14.14
N LYS A 90 -13.26 -5.34 -13.27
CA LYS A 90 -14.07 -4.12 -13.43
C LYS A 90 -14.43 -3.48 -12.10
N GLY A 91 -14.95 -2.26 -12.18
CA GLY A 91 -15.39 -1.47 -11.02
C GLY A 91 -14.35 -0.47 -10.55
N SER A 92 -14.52 0.03 -9.33
CA SER A 92 -13.66 1.09 -8.80
C SER A 92 -13.32 0.88 -7.34
N ILE A 93 -12.09 1.21 -6.97
CA ILE A 93 -11.63 1.28 -5.58
C ILE A 93 -11.63 2.73 -5.13
N LYS A 94 -12.10 2.99 -3.90
CA LYS A 94 -12.04 4.32 -3.29
C LYS A 94 -11.11 4.29 -2.08
N SER A 95 -10.21 5.27 -1.98
CA SER A 95 -9.38 5.41 -0.79
C SER A 95 -10.20 5.85 0.42
N THR A 96 -9.85 5.29 1.58
CA THR A 96 -10.44 5.65 2.88
C THR A 96 -9.76 6.87 3.51
N ILE A 97 -8.49 7.12 3.16
CA ILE A 97 -7.70 8.21 3.73
C ILE A 97 -7.56 9.42 2.80
N ILE A 98 -7.62 9.24 1.48
CA ILE A 98 -7.56 10.34 0.51
C ILE A 98 -8.96 10.67 0.02
N ASN A 99 -9.51 11.79 0.49
CA ASN A 99 -10.86 12.19 0.13
C ASN A 99 -11.01 12.33 -1.38
N LYS A 100 -12.07 11.72 -1.93
CA LYS A 100 -12.43 11.72 -3.36
C LYS A 100 -11.42 11.04 -4.29
N PHE A 101 -10.42 10.33 -3.78
CA PHE A 101 -9.56 9.50 -4.62
C PHE A 101 -10.25 8.19 -4.96
N ILE A 102 -10.54 8.00 -6.24
CA ILE A 102 -11.22 6.83 -6.80
C ILE A 102 -10.40 6.34 -7.98
N VAL A 103 -10.12 5.04 -8.01
CA VAL A 103 -9.38 4.35 -9.06
C VAL A 103 -10.32 3.42 -9.80
N ASP A 104 -10.52 3.69 -11.08
CA ASP A 104 -11.25 2.84 -12.00
C ASP A 104 -10.34 1.70 -12.47
N ILE A 105 -10.69 0.47 -12.13
CA ILE A 105 -9.87 -0.72 -12.38
C ILE A 105 -9.66 -0.96 -13.87
N GLU A 106 -10.68 -0.67 -14.68
CA GLU A 106 -10.63 -0.92 -16.12
C GLU A 106 -9.56 -0.04 -16.80
N LYS A 107 -9.29 1.15 -16.24
CA LYS A 107 -8.25 2.07 -16.73
C LYS A 107 -6.84 1.72 -16.24
N VAL A 108 -6.73 0.96 -15.16
CA VAL A 108 -5.43 0.54 -14.61
C VAL A 108 -4.85 -0.63 -15.42
N PHE A 109 -5.72 -1.51 -15.93
CA PHE A 109 -5.33 -2.74 -16.62
C PHE A 109 -5.62 -2.74 -18.14
N SER A 110 -6.01 -1.59 -18.71
CA SER A 110 -6.29 -1.42 -20.16
C SER A 110 -5.04 -1.40 -21.03
#